data_AF-A0A849KMU2-F1
#
_entry.id   AF-A0A849KMU2-F1
#
_cell.length_a   1.000
_cell.length_b   1.000
_cell.length_c   1.000
_cell.angle_alpha   90.00
_cell.angle_beta   90.00
_cell.angle_gamma   90.00
#
_symmetry.space_group_name_H-M   'P 1'
#
loop_
_entity.id
_entity.type
_entity.pdbx_description
1 polymer ?
#
loop_
_entity_poly.entity_id
_entity_poly.type
_entity_poly.pdbx_seq_one_letter_code
_entity_poly.pdbx_strand_id
1 'polypeptide(L)'
;MLLLEFLIFSAAFVAVILLAAHQIVAQIKEYRFYKSNGGDFSVDSGADNLKLDERVYINALGLTNWQRFYLFRPFYIVLLIVFAGMMIFSLF
;
A
#
# COMPACT_ATOMS: atom_id res chain seq x y z
N MET A 1 23.32 -22.25 -3.50
CA MET A 1 22.06 -22.00 -4.22
C MET A 1 20.92 -21.78 -3.24
N LEU A 2 20.60 -22.77 -2.40
CA LEU A 2 19.54 -22.69 -1.37
C LEU A 2 19.63 -21.49 -0.42
N LEU A 3 20.83 -21.15 0.09
CA LEU A 3 21.01 -19.99 0.98
C LEU A 3 20.63 -18.66 0.31
N LEU A 4 21.09 -18.44 -0.93
CA LEU A 4 20.84 -17.22 -1.67
C LEU A 4 19.34 -17.08 -2.01
N GLU A 5 18.72 -18.18 -2.41
CA GLU A 5 17.29 -18.26 -2.68
C GLU A 5 16.45 -17.90 -1.45
N PHE A 6 16.80 -18.46 -0.28
CA PHE A 6 16.13 -18.12 0.97
C PHE A 6 16.31 -16.65 1.37
N LEU A 7 17.51 -16.09 1.16
CA LEU A 7 17.78 -14.67 1.43
C LEU A 7 16.97 -13.76 0.49
N ILE A 8 16.90 -14.07 -0.80
CA ILE A 8 16.12 -13.32 -1.78
C ILE A 8 14.64 -13.38 -1.43
N PHE A 9 14.12 -14.57 -1.15
CA PHE A 9 12.74 -14.77 -0.73
C PHE A 9 12.41 -13.94 0.51
N SER A 10 13.25 -14.05 1.55
CA SER A 10 13.06 -13.33 2.81
C SER A 10 13.08 -11.82 2.61
N ALA A 11 14.02 -11.30 1.83
CA ALA A 11 14.12 -9.87 1.54
C ALA A 11 12.88 -9.36 0.78
N ALA A 12 12.43 -10.08 -0.25
CA ALA A 12 11.25 -9.74 -1.00
C ALA A 12 9.98 -9.80 -0.12
N PHE A 13 9.85 -10.84 0.70
CA PHE A 13 8.71 -11.01 1.59
C PHE A 13 8.63 -9.88 2.62
N VAL A 14 9.76 -9.56 3.28
CA VAL A 14 9.85 -8.44 4.21
C VAL A 14 9.48 -7.12 3.54
N ALA A 15 9.94 -6.88 2.31
CA ALA A 15 9.57 -5.68 1.56
C ALA A 15 8.06 -5.57 1.32
N VAL A 16 7.40 -6.66 0.93
CA VAL A 16 5.93 -6.70 0.73
C VAL A 16 5.19 -6.42 2.04
N ILE A 17 5.61 -7.02 3.15
CA ILE A 17 4.98 -6.79 4.46
C ILE A 17 5.17 -5.35 4.93
N LEU A 18 6.36 -4.77 4.75
CA LEU A 18 6.61 -3.37 5.10
C LEU A 18 5.77 -2.41 4.25
N LEU A 19 5.62 -2.69 2.96
CA LEU A 19 4.75 -1.92 2.07
C LEU A 19 3.28 -2.01 2.51
N ALA A 20 2.79 -3.20 2.87
CA ALA A 20 1.43 -3.38 3.35
C ALA A 20 1.18 -2.60 4.65
N ALA A 21 2.12 -2.70 5.60
CA ALA A 21 2.07 -1.97 6.86
C ALA A 21 2.06 -0.46 6.64
N HIS A 22 2.91 0.05 5.75
CA HIS A 22 2.93 1.48 5.39
C HIS A 22 1.56 1.94 4.87
N GLN A 23 0.97 1.19 3.94
CA GLN A 23 -0.33 1.53 3.36
C GLN A 23 -1.46 1.49 4.40
N ILE A 24 -1.45 0.52 5.31
CA ILE A 24 -2.42 0.48 6.43
C ILE A 24 -2.26 1.72 7.34
N VAL A 25 -1.03 2.07 7.70
CA VAL A 25 -0.76 3.25 8.55
C VAL A 25 -1.20 4.54 7.85
N ALA A 26 -0.90 4.68 6.56
CA ALA A 26 -1.36 5.82 5.75
C ALA A 26 -2.89 5.91 5.75
N GLN A 27 -3.60 4.79 5.57
CA GLN A 27 -5.06 4.74 5.63
C GLN A 27 -5.61 5.23 6.96
N ILE A 28 -5.03 4.78 8.08
CA ILE A 28 -5.48 5.18 9.42
C ILE A 28 -5.22 6.68 9.67
N LYS A 29 -4.10 7.21 9.18
CA LYS A 29 -3.78 8.64 9.29
C LYS A 29 -4.72 9.49 8.43
N GLU A 30 -4.95 9.10 7.18
CA GLU A 30 -5.89 9.76 6.28
C GLU A 30 -7.31 9.76 6.84
N TYR A 31 -7.77 8.62 7.37
CA TYR A 31 -9.09 8.55 7.99
C TYR A 31 -9.24 9.55 9.14
N ARG A 32 -8.22 9.66 10.01
CA ARG A 32 -8.23 10.64 11.11
C ARG A 32 -8.23 12.07 10.59
N PHE A 33 -7.42 12.36 9.57
CA PHE A 33 -7.36 13.67 8.93
C PHE A 33 -8.72 14.07 8.37
N TYR A 34 -9.31 13.27 7.49
CA TYR A 34 -10.61 13.57 6.88
C TYR A 34 -11.71 13.65 7.92
N LYS A 35 -11.73 12.76 8.92
CA LYS A 35 -12.70 12.85 10.02
C LYS A 35 -12.57 14.15 10.81
N SER A 36 -11.34 14.64 11.04
CA SER A 36 -11.11 15.92 11.74
C SER A 36 -11.44 17.14 10.88
N ASN A 37 -11.36 17.01 9.55
CA ASN A 37 -11.65 18.07 8.58
C ASN A 37 -13.09 17.99 8.04
N GLY A 38 -14.05 17.46 8.82
CA GLY A 38 -15.46 17.39 8.42
C GLY A 38 -15.76 16.50 7.21
N GLY A 39 -14.85 15.61 6.83
CA GLY A 39 -14.94 14.78 5.63
C GLY A 39 -14.56 15.50 4.33
N ASP A 40 -13.85 16.62 4.41
CA ASP A 40 -13.41 17.36 3.22
C ASP A 40 -12.21 16.69 2.53
N PHE A 41 -12.45 16.14 1.34
CA PHE A 41 -11.45 15.52 0.47
C PHE A 41 -10.82 16.48 -0.54
N SER A 42 -11.16 17.78 -0.52
CA SER A 42 -10.50 18.77 -1.40
C SER A 42 -9.05 19.01 -1.00
N VAL A 43 -8.70 18.79 0.27
CA VAL A 43 -7.35 18.95 0.82
C VAL A 43 -6.65 17.60 0.88
N ASP A 44 -5.41 17.55 0.38
CA ASP A 44 -4.56 16.37 0.52
C ASP A 44 -4.06 16.24 1.97
N SER A 45 -4.25 15.06 2.55
CA SER A 45 -3.77 14.75 3.91
C SER A 45 -2.25 14.69 4.03
N GLY A 46 -1.53 14.46 2.92
CA GLY A 46 -0.09 14.20 2.91
C GLY A 46 0.34 12.98 3.72
N ALA A 47 -0.57 12.08 4.10
CA ALA A 47 -0.24 10.96 4.99
C ALA A 47 0.50 9.80 4.29
N ASP A 48 0.42 9.74 2.96
CA ASP A 48 1.12 8.76 2.13
C ASP A 48 2.34 9.39 1.47
N ASN A 49 3.49 9.26 2.14
CA ASN A 49 4.75 9.82 1.67
C ASN A 49 5.33 9.08 0.46
N LEU A 50 4.93 7.83 0.23
CA LEU A 50 5.41 7.04 -0.89
C LEU A 50 4.69 7.41 -2.20
N LYS A 51 3.45 7.94 -2.10
CA LYS A 51 2.62 8.37 -3.24
C LYS A 51 2.57 7.29 -4.31
N LEU A 52 2.27 6.06 -3.89
CA LEU A 52 2.36 4.90 -4.78
C LEU A 52 1.40 5.02 -5.97
N ASP A 53 0.23 5.62 -5.77
CA ASP A 53 -0.76 5.95 -6.78
C ASP A 53 -0.24 6.89 -7.89
N GLU A 54 0.67 7.80 -7.54
CA GLU A 54 1.32 8.71 -8.49
C GLU A 54 2.51 8.05 -9.21
N ARG A 55 3.10 7.02 -8.60
CA ARG A 55 4.33 6.35 -9.08
C ARG A 55 4.08 5.02 -9.81
N VAL A 56 2.83 4.56 -9.93
CA VAL A 56 2.52 3.38 -10.75
C VAL A 56 2.87 3.70 -12.21
N TYR A 57 3.92 3.03 -12.71
CA TYR A 57 4.75 3.34 -13.88
C TYR A 57 4.02 3.48 -15.23
N ILE A 58 2.71 3.22 -15.28
CA ILE A 58 1.94 3.14 -16.54
C ILE A 58 1.00 4.34 -16.72
N ASN A 59 0.60 5.02 -15.63
CA ASN A 59 -0.08 6.32 -15.66
C ASN A 59 -0.20 6.80 -14.21
N ALA A 60 0.13 8.06 -13.94
CA ALA A 60 -0.36 8.71 -12.73
C ALA A 60 -1.88 8.60 -12.80
N LEU A 61 -2.50 7.81 -11.91
CA LEU A 61 -3.90 7.41 -12.04
C LEU A 61 -4.86 8.61 -11.95
N GLY A 62 -4.35 9.81 -11.65
CA GLY A 62 -5.12 11.06 -11.59
C GLY A 62 -6.24 10.99 -10.56
N LEU A 63 -6.09 10.10 -9.57
CA LEU A 63 -7.14 9.81 -8.61
C LEU A 63 -7.37 11.00 -7.72
N THR A 64 -8.64 11.31 -7.49
CA THR A 64 -9.00 12.25 -6.42
C THR A 64 -8.64 11.66 -5.06
N ASN A 65 -8.44 12.51 -4.06
CA ASN A 65 -8.17 12.08 -2.68
C ASN A 65 -9.21 11.07 -2.16
N TRP A 66 -10.47 11.24 -2.54
CA TRP A 66 -11.55 10.32 -2.21
C TRP A 66 -11.37 8.95 -2.88
N GLN A 67 -11.06 8.92 -4.19
CA GLN A 67 -10.81 7.67 -4.92
C GLN A 67 -9.58 6.94 -4.38
N ARG A 68 -8.53 7.68 -4.04
CA ARG A 68 -7.33 7.13 -3.42
C ARG A 68 -7.65 6.46 -2.08
N PHE A 69 -8.41 7.13 -1.24
CA PHE A 69 -8.75 6.67 0.10
C PHE A 69 -9.73 5.48 0.12
N TYR A 70 -10.80 5.52 -0.68
CA TYR A 70 -11.85 4.49 -0.63
C TYR A 70 -11.65 3.34 -1.62
N LEU A 71 -10.96 3.55 -2.74
CA LEU A 71 -10.81 2.54 -3.78
C LEU A 71 -9.38 2.02 -3.83
N PHE A 72 -8.43 2.90 -4.17
CA PHE A 72 -7.07 2.49 -4.46
C PHE A 72 -6.39 1.84 -3.25
N ARG A 73 -6.36 2.52 -2.11
CA ARG A 73 -5.58 2.03 -0.97
C ARG A 73 -6.13 0.74 -0.36
N PRO A 74 -7.44 0.58 -0.11
CA PRO A 74 -8.00 -0.69 0.35
C PRO A 74 -7.72 -1.83 -0.64
N PHE A 75 -7.90 -1.59 -1.94
CA PHE A 75 -7.62 -2.58 -2.98
C PHE A 75 -6.13 -2.97 -2.99
N TYR A 76 -5.24 -1.99 -2.92
CA TYR A 76 -3.79 -2.21 -2.92
C TYR A 76 -3.33 -2.97 -1.67
N ILE A 77 -3.89 -2.69 -0.50
CA ILE A 77 -3.62 -3.45 0.73
C ILE A 77 -4.04 -4.92 0.55
N VAL A 78 -5.23 -5.18 -0.01
CA VAL A 78 -5.69 -6.55 -0.29
C VAL A 78 -4.76 -7.25 -1.27
N LEU A 79 -4.34 -6.58 -2.34
CA LEU A 79 -3.38 -7.14 -3.30
C LEU A 79 -2.06 -7.52 -2.63
N LEU A 80 -1.51 -6.66 -1.76
CA LEU A 80 -0.28 -6.96 -1.04
C LEU A 80 -0.43 -8.16 -0.10
N ILE A 81 -1.57 -8.30 0.58
CA ILE A 81 -1.85 -9.46 1.45
C ILE A 81 -1.96 -10.74 0.63
N VAL A 82 -2.71 -10.71 -0.48
CA VAL A 82 -2.84 -11.86 -1.39
C VAL A 82 -1.47 -12.24 -1.96
N PHE A 83 -0.69 -11.25 -2.39
CA PHE A 83 0.66 -11.48 -2.91
C PHE A 83 1.59 -12.10 -1.86
N ALA A 84 1.59 -11.59 -0.63
CA ALA A 84 2.34 -12.19 0.48
C ALA A 84 1.89 -13.63 0.77
N GLY A 85 0.58 -13.89 0.71
CA GLY A 85 0.02 -15.24 0.84
C GLY A 85 0.50 -16.19 -0.26
N MET A 86 0.51 -15.74 -1.51
CA MET A 86 1.05 -16.52 -2.64
C MET A 86 2.56 -16.79 -2.48
N MET A 87 3.33 -15.83 -1.98
CA MET A 87 4.75 -16.04 -1.69
C MET A 87 4.94 -17.15 -0.65
N ILE A 88 4.18 -17.15 0.45
CA ILE A 88 4.24 -18.23 1.44
C ILE A 88 3.82 -19.56 0.81
N PHE A 89 2.73 -19.58 0.04
CA PHE A 89 2.26 -20.79 -0.63
C PHE A 89 3.31 -21.38 -1.58
N SER A 90 4.09 -20.55 -2.26
CA SER A 90 5.15 -21.00 -3.17
C SER A 90 6.32 -21.75 -2.50
N LEU A 91 6.38 -21.76 -1.17
CA LEU A 91 7.37 -22.54 -0.41
C LEU A 91 6.99 -24.01 -0.19
N PHE A 92 5.76 -24.40 -0.52
CA PHE A 92 5.21 -25.76 -0.35
C PHE A 92 5.02 -26.45 -1.69
#